data_AF-A0A212C632-F1
#
_entry.id   AF-A0A212C632-F1
#
_cell.length_a   1.000
_cell.length_b   1.000
_cell.length_c   1.000
_cell.angle_alpha   90.00
_cell.angle_beta   90.00
_cell.angle_gamma   90.00
#
_symmetry.space_group_name_H-M   'P 1'
#
loop_
_entity.id
_entity.type
_entity.pdbx_description
1 polymer ?
#
loop_
_entity_poly.entity_id
_entity_poly.type
_entity_poly.pdbx_seq_one_letter_code
_entity_poly.pdbx_strand_id
1 'polypeptide(L)'
;KTRRPPMEIKYSGIKQRKESNWHLASVSLDRCAPGYYGNPLLIGSTCKKCDCSGNSDPNLIFEDCDEVTGQCRNCLRNTTGFKCERCAPGYYGDARRAKNCAACTCGGGPCDSITGECLEEGFESPTGTDCPTIRNDMPVVPPGCDKCIWDLTDDLRLAALSIEESKSGLLSVSSGAAAHRHLNEINSTIYLLKTKLSERENQYVLRKIQINNAENTMKSLQSDVEELAER
;
A
#
# COMPACT_ATOMS: atom_id res chain seq x y z
N LYS A 1 -3.37 -12.41 50.37
CA LYS A 1 -2.78 -12.08 49.05
C LYS A 1 -3.91 -11.99 48.02
N THR A 2 -4.63 -10.89 47.98
CA THR A 2 -5.78 -10.66 47.09
C THR A 2 -5.30 -9.93 45.85
N ARG A 3 -5.35 -10.59 44.68
CA ARG A 3 -5.06 -9.98 43.38
C ARG A 3 -6.21 -9.03 43.01
N ARG A 4 -5.90 -7.80 42.62
CA ARG A 4 -6.89 -6.84 42.09
C ARG A 4 -7.48 -7.40 40.78
N PRO A 5 -8.80 -7.26 40.54
CA PRO A 5 -9.40 -7.61 39.26
C PRO A 5 -8.97 -6.60 38.17
N PRO A 6 -8.95 -7.01 36.88
CA PRO A 6 -8.61 -6.12 35.78
C PRO A 6 -9.68 -5.04 35.58
N MET A 7 -9.24 -3.84 35.21
CA MET A 7 -10.11 -2.68 34.96
C MET A 7 -11.06 -2.95 33.79
N GLU A 8 -12.37 -2.96 34.07
CA GLU A 8 -13.40 -2.83 33.05
C GLU A 8 -13.40 -1.39 32.51
N ILE A 9 -12.95 -1.22 31.26
CA ILE A 9 -13.15 0.02 30.52
C ILE A 9 -14.63 0.07 30.10
N LYS A 10 -15.45 0.75 30.89
CA LYS A 10 -16.84 1.04 30.56
C LYS A 10 -16.89 2.11 29.46
N TYR A 11 -17.25 1.72 28.25
CA TYR A 11 -17.70 2.67 27.23
C TYR A 11 -19.18 3.01 27.49
N SER A 12 -19.42 4.24 27.93
CA SER A 12 -20.74 4.80 28.20
C SER A 12 -21.41 5.32 26.91
N GLY A 13 -22.64 4.84 26.64
CA GLY A 13 -23.57 5.39 25.63
C GLY A 13 -23.18 4.99 24.21
N ILE A 14 -23.99 4.27 23.44
CA ILE A 14 -25.22 4.76 22.80
C ILE A 14 -26.16 3.57 22.58
N LYS A 15 -27.39 3.66 23.10
CA LYS A 15 -28.51 2.85 22.61
C LYS A 15 -28.87 3.37 21.22
N GLN A 16 -28.65 2.61 20.15
CA GLN A 16 -29.49 2.69 18.95
C GLN A 16 -29.38 1.44 18.07
N ARG A 17 -30.57 0.86 17.84
CA ARG A 17 -31.02 -0.07 16.78
C ARG A 17 -30.27 -1.39 16.57
N LYS A 18 -30.94 -2.46 17.02
CA LYS A 18 -30.79 -3.83 16.51
C LYS A 18 -31.26 -3.88 15.06
N GLU A 19 -30.33 -4.13 14.14
CA GLU A 19 -30.48 -5.00 12.96
C GLU A 19 -29.06 -5.37 12.45
N SER A 20 -28.51 -6.43 13.05
CA SER A 20 -27.68 -7.52 12.48
C SER A 20 -26.46 -7.24 11.58
N ASN A 21 -25.27 -7.32 12.22
CA ASN A 21 -24.00 -7.95 11.79
C ASN A 21 -23.15 -7.42 10.60
N TRP A 22 -22.20 -6.51 10.91
CA TRP A 22 -21.08 -6.09 10.04
C TRP A 22 -19.73 -6.83 10.27
N HIS A 23 -19.70 -7.83 11.16
CA HIS A 23 -18.62 -8.80 11.47
C HIS A 23 -17.14 -8.35 11.61
N LEU A 24 -16.79 -7.07 11.54
CA LEU A 24 -16.08 -6.32 12.59
C LEU A 24 -15.43 -5.01 12.05
N ALA A 25 -16.20 -4.04 11.52
CA ALA A 25 -15.86 -2.64 11.26
C ALA A 25 -15.59 -1.77 12.53
N SER A 26 -14.81 -0.71 12.41
CA SER A 26 -14.55 0.22 13.53
C SER A 26 -15.73 1.20 13.74
N VAL A 27 -15.67 2.01 14.80
CA VAL A 27 -16.63 3.10 15.10
C VAL A 27 -16.77 4.07 13.92
N SER A 28 -15.77 4.13 13.03
CA SER A 28 -15.76 4.99 11.84
C SER A 28 -16.33 4.37 10.54
N LEU A 29 -16.81 3.12 10.53
CA LEU A 29 -17.40 2.39 9.37
C LEU A 29 -16.55 2.32 8.07
N ASP A 30 -15.41 3.00 8.02
CA ASP A 30 -14.48 3.12 6.90
C ASP A 30 -13.36 2.07 6.94
N ARG A 31 -13.15 1.42 8.09
CA ARG A 31 -12.11 0.41 8.32
C ARG A 31 -12.58 -0.73 9.20
N CYS A 32 -11.88 -1.85 9.14
CA CYS A 32 -12.08 -2.94 10.07
C CYS A 32 -11.60 -2.57 11.49
N ALA A 33 -12.23 -3.18 12.49
CA ALA A 33 -11.84 -3.09 13.88
C ALA A 33 -10.48 -3.75 14.08
N PRO A 34 -9.73 -3.38 15.14
CA PRO A 34 -8.44 -3.99 15.41
C PRO A 34 -8.51 -5.52 15.48
N GLY A 35 -7.56 -6.20 14.85
CA GLY A 35 -7.57 -7.66 14.69
C GLY A 35 -8.41 -8.19 13.54
N TYR A 36 -8.90 -7.31 12.65
CA TYR A 36 -9.64 -7.65 11.44
C TYR A 36 -9.12 -6.86 10.24
N TYR A 37 -9.27 -7.44 9.05
CA TYR A 37 -8.84 -6.84 7.80
C TYR A 37 -9.90 -6.97 6.70
N GLY A 38 -9.81 -6.10 5.70
CA GLY A 38 -10.70 -6.05 4.54
C GLY A 38 -11.27 -4.66 4.32
N ASN A 39 -12.17 -4.54 3.34
CA ASN A 39 -12.81 -3.27 2.99
C ASN A 39 -14.31 -3.31 3.33
N PRO A 40 -14.77 -2.66 4.42
CA PRO A 40 -16.19 -2.65 4.79
C PRO A 40 -17.06 -1.74 3.90
N LEU A 41 -16.45 -0.86 3.10
CA LEU A 41 -17.18 0.05 2.20
C LEU A 41 -17.54 -0.59 0.86
N LEU A 42 -16.97 -1.75 0.55
CA LEU A 42 -17.27 -2.48 -0.67
C LEU A 42 -18.50 -3.38 -0.46
N ILE A 43 -19.55 -3.17 -1.26
CA ILE A 43 -20.78 -3.96 -1.20
C ILE A 43 -20.46 -5.45 -1.40
N GLY A 44 -20.81 -6.29 -0.42
CA GLY A 44 -20.53 -7.73 -0.42
C GLY A 44 -19.17 -8.13 0.18
N SER A 45 -18.32 -7.17 0.54
CA SER A 45 -17.09 -7.42 1.30
C SER A 45 -17.36 -7.41 2.80
N THR A 46 -16.60 -8.22 3.54
CA THR A 46 -16.74 -8.37 5.00
C THR A 46 -15.38 -8.34 5.66
N CYS A 47 -15.29 -7.75 6.85
CA CYS A 47 -14.09 -7.83 7.68
C CYS A 47 -13.82 -9.29 8.09
N LYS A 48 -12.58 -9.73 7.91
CA LYS A 48 -12.10 -11.06 8.27
C LYS A 48 -11.14 -10.95 9.43
N LYS A 49 -11.20 -11.88 10.37
CA LYS A 49 -10.29 -11.91 11.51
C LYS A 49 -8.86 -12.14 11.03
N CYS A 50 -7.91 -11.43 11.62
CA CYS A 50 -6.49 -11.76 11.48
C CYS A 50 -6.25 -13.22 11.90
N ASP A 51 -5.39 -13.90 11.16
CA ASP A 51 -4.93 -15.26 11.44
C ASP A 51 -3.43 -15.32 11.18
N CYS A 52 -2.68 -15.08 12.25
CA CYS A 52 -1.23 -15.14 12.32
C CYS A 52 -0.75 -16.47 12.86
N SER A 53 -1.55 -17.52 12.65
CA SER A 53 -1.30 -18.86 13.16
C SER A 53 -1.11 -18.91 14.68
N GLY A 54 -1.45 -17.89 15.46
CA GLY A 54 -1.08 -17.82 16.88
C GLY A 54 0.40 -17.56 17.13
N ASN A 55 1.13 -16.97 16.17
CA ASN A 55 2.53 -16.55 16.30
C ASN A 55 2.70 -15.03 16.49
N SER A 56 1.63 -14.30 16.76
CA SER A 56 1.70 -12.87 17.16
C SER A 56 2.16 -12.67 18.60
N ASP A 57 2.30 -11.40 18.99
CA ASP A 57 2.58 -10.98 20.37
C ASP A 57 1.46 -11.41 21.33
N PRO A 58 1.75 -12.27 22.33
CA PRO A 58 0.76 -12.73 23.30
C PRO A 58 0.29 -11.64 24.27
N ASN A 59 0.97 -10.48 24.33
CA ASN A 59 0.57 -9.35 25.18
C ASN A 59 -0.52 -8.48 24.52
N LEU A 60 -0.78 -8.67 23.22
CA LEU A 60 -1.84 -7.96 22.52
C LEU A 60 -3.18 -8.67 22.75
N ILE A 61 -4.24 -7.87 22.82
CA ILE A 61 -5.62 -8.37 22.98
C ILE A 61 -6.10 -9.06 21.69
N PHE A 62 -5.52 -8.70 20.55
CA PHE A 62 -5.83 -9.23 19.21
C PHE A 62 -4.55 -9.43 18.41
N GLU A 63 -4.59 -10.30 17.39
CA GLU A 63 -3.46 -10.46 16.47
C GLU A 63 -3.32 -9.22 15.59
N ASP A 64 -2.09 -8.71 15.49
CA ASP A 64 -1.79 -7.51 14.71
C ASP A 64 -1.47 -7.88 13.26
N CYS A 65 -2.41 -7.55 12.37
CA CYS A 65 -2.26 -7.70 10.94
C CYS A 65 -2.68 -6.42 10.20
N ASP A 66 -2.16 -6.27 8.98
CA ASP A 66 -2.48 -5.16 8.11
C ASP A 66 -3.98 -5.10 7.79
N GLU A 67 -4.58 -3.93 8.01
CA GLU A 67 -6.04 -3.74 7.96
C GLU A 67 -6.65 -3.91 6.55
N VAL A 68 -5.84 -3.86 5.49
CA VAL A 68 -6.30 -4.04 4.11
C VAL A 68 -6.02 -5.45 3.63
N THR A 69 -4.78 -5.91 3.78
CA THR A 69 -4.30 -7.17 3.20
C THR A 69 -4.55 -8.36 4.12
N GLY A 70 -4.44 -8.17 5.43
CA GLY A 70 -4.45 -9.23 6.44
C GLY A 70 -3.08 -9.82 6.74
N GLN A 71 -1.99 -9.25 6.22
CA GLN A 71 -0.64 -9.71 6.49
C GLN A 71 -0.22 -9.41 7.94
N CYS A 72 0.30 -10.40 8.65
CA CYS A 72 0.77 -10.23 10.01
C CYS A 72 2.02 -9.35 10.06
N ARG A 73 2.01 -8.34 10.95
CA ARG A 73 3.09 -7.33 11.00
C ARG A 73 4.27 -7.76 11.86
N ASN A 74 4.01 -8.50 12.95
CA ASN A 74 5.03 -8.95 13.90
C ASN A 74 4.91 -10.46 14.16
N CYS A 75 5.72 -11.24 13.44
CA CYS A 75 5.85 -12.68 13.66
C CYS A 75 6.87 -12.97 14.77
N LEU A 76 6.42 -13.56 15.87
CA LEU A 76 7.28 -14.03 16.96
C LEU A 76 7.62 -15.52 16.82
N ARG A 77 8.35 -16.07 17.78
CA ARG A 77 8.75 -17.49 17.83
C ARG A 77 9.56 -17.93 16.61
N ASN A 78 10.38 -17.03 16.08
CA ASN A 78 11.24 -17.28 14.91
C ASN A 78 10.44 -17.76 13.70
N THR A 79 9.29 -17.12 13.45
CA THR A 79 8.42 -17.44 12.33
C THR A 79 8.36 -16.31 11.32
N THR A 80 7.93 -16.63 10.11
CA THR A 80 7.76 -15.72 8.98
C THR A 80 6.62 -16.19 8.08
N GLY A 81 6.33 -15.44 7.02
CA GLY A 81 5.23 -15.69 6.10
C GLY A 81 4.03 -14.77 6.36
N PHE A 82 3.04 -14.84 5.48
CA PHE A 82 1.89 -13.93 5.49
C PHE A 82 1.08 -14.02 6.79
N LYS A 83 1.00 -15.24 7.33
CA LYS A 83 0.30 -15.64 8.55
C LYS A 83 1.26 -16.16 9.62
N CYS A 84 2.55 -15.79 9.54
CA CYS A 84 3.59 -16.33 10.40
C CYS A 84 3.60 -17.89 10.40
N GLU A 85 3.35 -18.48 9.24
CA GLU A 85 3.05 -19.90 9.07
C GLU A 85 4.27 -20.77 8.73
N ARG A 86 5.45 -20.16 8.60
CA ARG A 86 6.73 -20.84 8.32
C ARG A 86 7.77 -20.44 9.36
N CYS A 87 8.82 -21.26 9.54
CA CYS A 87 9.97 -20.83 10.32
C CYS A 87 10.76 -19.77 9.55
N ALA A 88 11.32 -18.80 10.27
CA ALA A 88 12.13 -17.73 9.70
C ALA A 88 13.43 -18.31 9.09
N PRO A 89 14.08 -17.60 8.15
CA PRO A 89 15.38 -18.02 7.64
C PRO A 89 16.38 -18.30 8.77
N GLY A 90 17.11 -19.42 8.67
CA GLY A 90 17.99 -19.89 9.75
C GLY A 90 17.28 -20.67 10.86
N TYR A 91 15.98 -20.96 10.71
CA TYR A 91 15.20 -21.81 11.61
C TYR A 91 14.43 -22.88 10.85
N TYR A 92 14.20 -24.02 11.49
CA TYR A 92 13.47 -25.16 10.92
C TYR A 92 12.43 -25.73 11.88
N GLY A 93 11.44 -26.43 11.33
CA GLY A 93 10.39 -27.13 12.08
C GLY A 93 8.97 -26.78 11.62
N ASP A 94 7.99 -26.99 12.49
CA ASP A 94 6.58 -26.69 12.20
C ASP A 94 6.12 -25.44 12.97
N ALA A 95 6.03 -24.33 12.25
CA ALA A 95 5.58 -23.04 12.77
C ALA A 95 4.08 -22.99 13.08
N ARG A 96 3.25 -23.92 12.61
CA ARG A 96 1.78 -23.87 12.76
C ARG A 96 1.26 -24.78 13.86
N ARG A 97 1.62 -26.08 13.83
CA ARG A 97 1.08 -27.06 14.78
C ARG A 97 2.00 -27.25 15.97
N ALA A 98 3.25 -27.64 15.73
CA ALA A 98 4.18 -27.97 16.80
C ALA A 98 4.81 -26.73 17.47
N LYS A 99 4.83 -25.58 16.78
CA LYS A 99 5.40 -24.31 17.28
C LYS A 99 6.87 -24.43 17.69
N ASN A 100 7.63 -25.25 16.99
CA ASN A 100 8.97 -25.67 17.38
C ASN A 100 10.08 -25.16 16.45
N CYS A 101 9.97 -23.93 15.94
CA CYS A 101 11.01 -23.35 15.09
C CYS A 101 12.35 -23.22 15.85
N ALA A 102 13.27 -24.13 15.54
CA ALA A 102 14.58 -24.26 16.16
C ALA A 102 15.66 -23.69 15.23
N ALA A 103 16.70 -23.08 15.81
CA ALA A 103 17.79 -22.52 15.03
C ALA A 103 18.58 -23.62 14.30
N CYS A 104 18.95 -23.36 13.05
CA CYS A 104 19.88 -24.21 12.30
C CYS A 104 21.25 -24.25 13.02
N THR A 105 21.90 -25.41 13.04
CA THR A 105 23.23 -25.59 13.64
C THR A 105 24.34 -25.72 12.59
N CYS A 106 24.15 -25.12 11.41
CA CYS A 106 25.01 -25.28 10.23
C CYS A 106 26.19 -24.28 10.19
N GLY A 107 26.71 -23.87 11.35
CA GLY A 107 27.85 -22.95 11.42
C GLY A 107 27.63 -21.57 10.79
N GLY A 108 26.37 -21.14 10.62
CA GLY A 108 25.99 -19.90 9.93
C GLY A 108 25.45 -20.11 8.52
N GLY A 109 25.52 -21.34 7.97
CA GLY A 109 24.92 -21.71 6.68
C GLY A 109 23.40 -21.95 6.74
N PRO A 110 22.73 -22.01 5.58
CA PRO A 110 21.30 -22.30 5.48
C PRO A 110 20.99 -23.77 5.80
N CYS A 111 19.81 -24.03 6.36
CA CYS A 111 19.28 -25.38 6.54
C CYS A 111 17.88 -25.50 5.95
N ASP A 112 17.47 -26.74 5.65
CA ASP A 112 16.11 -27.02 5.21
C ASP A 112 15.10 -26.58 6.28
N SER A 113 14.08 -25.84 5.86
CA SER A 113 13.12 -25.22 6.78
C SER A 113 12.18 -26.21 7.49
N ILE A 114 12.14 -27.49 7.08
CA ILE A 114 11.30 -28.53 7.67
C ILE A 114 12.18 -29.51 8.46
N THR A 115 13.22 -30.06 7.84
CA THR A 115 14.06 -31.11 8.43
C THR A 115 15.18 -30.56 9.29
N GLY A 116 15.64 -29.33 9.03
CA GLY A 116 16.80 -28.75 9.68
C GLY A 116 18.15 -29.29 9.20
N GLU A 117 18.12 -30.16 8.19
CA GLU A 117 19.34 -30.66 7.55
C GLU A 117 20.07 -29.49 6.92
N CYS A 118 21.37 -29.40 7.20
CA CYS A 118 22.20 -28.40 6.57
C CYS A 118 22.12 -28.61 5.06
N LEU A 119 21.72 -27.55 4.36
CA LEU A 119 21.87 -27.53 2.94
C LEU A 119 23.37 -27.41 2.76
N GLU A 120 24.02 -28.54 2.45
CA GLU A 120 25.33 -28.53 1.83
C GLU A 120 25.24 -27.43 0.78
N GLU A 121 26.05 -26.38 0.92
CA GLU A 121 26.20 -25.48 -0.20
C GLU A 121 26.56 -26.40 -1.36
N GLY A 122 25.68 -26.49 -2.36
CA GLY A 122 25.99 -27.06 -3.66
C GLY A 122 27.04 -26.23 -4.39
N PHE A 123 28.02 -25.71 -3.65
CA PHE A 123 29.33 -25.33 -4.07
C PHE A 123 30.34 -26.26 -3.40
N GLU A 124 30.17 -27.57 -3.58
CA GLU A 124 31.33 -28.30 -4.07
C GLU A 124 31.72 -27.56 -5.36
N SER A 125 32.70 -26.66 -5.27
CA SER A 125 33.45 -26.25 -6.44
C SER A 125 33.77 -27.55 -7.17
N PRO A 126 33.36 -27.74 -8.43
CA PRO A 126 33.67 -28.98 -9.11
C PRO A 126 35.19 -29.14 -9.01
N THR A 127 35.64 -30.21 -8.36
CA THR A 127 37.03 -30.67 -8.38
C THR A 127 37.33 -31.20 -9.78
N GLY A 128 37.24 -30.28 -10.74
CA GLY A 128 37.04 -30.51 -12.16
C GLY A 128 37.02 -29.21 -12.95
N THR A 129 37.66 -28.16 -12.45
CA THR A 129 38.23 -27.12 -13.31
C THR A 129 39.61 -26.79 -12.78
N ASP A 130 40.64 -27.32 -13.44
CA ASP A 130 41.97 -26.77 -13.37
C ASP A 130 41.93 -25.29 -13.81
N CYS A 131 41.59 -24.35 -12.92
CA CYS A 131 42.01 -22.95 -13.07
C CYS A 131 43.48 -22.95 -12.54
N PRO A 132 44.52 -22.83 -13.38
CA PRO A 132 45.91 -23.01 -12.95
C PRO A 132 46.29 -21.97 -11.90
N THR A 133 46.88 -22.44 -10.80
CA THR A 133 47.44 -21.59 -9.74
C THR A 133 48.51 -20.67 -10.31
N ILE A 134 48.35 -19.38 -10.04
CA ILE A 134 49.26 -18.29 -10.39
C ILE A 134 50.68 -18.62 -9.92
N ARG A 135 51.63 -18.82 -10.85
CA ARG A 135 53.06 -18.55 -10.59
C ARG A 135 53.26 -17.03 -10.65
N ASN A 136 54.18 -16.53 -9.82
CA ASN A 136 54.42 -15.14 -9.45
C ASN A 136 54.76 -14.11 -10.56
N ASP A 137 54.36 -14.32 -11.83
CA ASP A 137 54.80 -13.51 -12.97
C ASP A 137 53.67 -12.91 -13.85
N MET A 138 52.45 -12.64 -13.34
CA MET A 138 51.43 -11.91 -14.12
C MET A 138 50.35 -11.20 -13.27
N PRO A 139 49.98 -9.93 -13.54
CA PRO A 139 49.04 -9.16 -12.73
C PRO A 139 47.58 -9.19 -13.22
N VAL A 140 47.13 -10.23 -13.94
CA VAL A 140 45.76 -10.26 -14.52
C VAL A 140 45.06 -11.59 -14.25
N VAL A 141 43.95 -11.54 -13.50
CA VAL A 141 43.01 -12.64 -13.27
C VAL A 141 42.29 -12.98 -14.60
N PRO A 142 42.14 -14.25 -15.01
CA PRO A 142 41.50 -14.57 -16.29
C PRO A 142 39.99 -14.28 -16.29
N PRO A 143 39.42 -13.74 -17.38
CA PRO A 143 38.00 -13.47 -17.50
C PRO A 143 37.27 -14.77 -17.83
N GLY A 144 36.89 -15.57 -16.83
CA GLY A 144 36.19 -16.81 -17.14
C GLY A 144 35.71 -17.68 -15.98
N CYS A 145 36.33 -17.65 -14.80
CA CYS A 145 35.93 -18.60 -13.74
C CYS A 145 34.59 -18.20 -13.03
N ASP A 146 33.89 -17.12 -13.43
CA ASP A 146 32.65 -16.65 -12.77
C ASP A 146 31.44 -16.40 -13.70
N LYS A 147 31.51 -16.74 -14.99
CA LYS A 147 30.49 -16.33 -15.98
C LYS A 147 29.06 -16.76 -15.59
N CYS A 148 28.87 -18.01 -15.17
CA CYS A 148 27.55 -18.52 -14.78
C CYS A 148 26.99 -17.83 -13.52
N ILE A 149 27.86 -17.36 -12.62
CA ILE A 149 27.46 -16.64 -11.40
C ILE A 149 26.98 -15.24 -11.79
N TRP A 150 27.69 -14.56 -12.67
CA TRP A 150 27.30 -13.24 -13.16
C TRP A 150 26.06 -13.30 -14.06
N ASP A 151 25.94 -14.31 -14.92
CA ASP A 151 24.76 -14.54 -15.76
C ASP A 151 23.52 -14.77 -14.89
N LEU A 152 23.60 -15.64 -13.86
CA LEU A 152 22.48 -15.86 -12.92
C LEU A 152 22.17 -14.62 -12.06
N THR A 153 23.21 -13.89 -11.64
CA THR A 153 23.04 -12.64 -10.88
C THR A 153 22.36 -11.58 -11.73
N ASP A 154 22.68 -11.48 -13.03
CA ASP A 154 22.01 -10.56 -13.94
C ASP A 154 20.57 -11.03 -14.22
N ASP A 155 20.33 -12.32 -14.46
CA ASP A 155 18.98 -12.88 -14.61
C ASP A 155 18.11 -12.60 -13.38
N LEU A 156 18.65 -12.75 -12.17
CA LEU A 156 17.94 -12.46 -10.92
C LEU A 156 17.72 -10.95 -10.72
N ARG A 157 18.68 -10.12 -11.14
CA ARG A 157 18.55 -8.65 -11.15
C ARG A 157 17.47 -8.20 -12.14
N LEU A 158 17.42 -8.82 -13.32
CA LEU A 158 16.40 -8.58 -14.34
C LEU A 158 15.03 -9.05 -13.87
N ALA A 159 14.95 -10.20 -13.21
CA ALA A 159 13.72 -10.69 -12.59
C ALA A 159 13.23 -9.74 -11.48
N ALA A 160 14.13 -9.25 -10.62
CA ALA A 160 13.79 -8.27 -9.58
C ALA A 160 13.27 -6.94 -10.16
N LEU A 161 13.86 -6.46 -11.26
CA LEU A 161 13.36 -5.28 -11.97
C LEU A 161 11.98 -5.53 -12.60
N SER A 162 11.76 -6.69 -13.20
CA SER A 162 10.45 -7.09 -13.75
C SER A 162 9.38 -7.21 -12.65
N ILE A 163 9.76 -7.65 -11.44
CA ILE A 163 8.88 -7.70 -10.27
C ILE A 163 8.54 -6.29 -9.77
N GLU A 164 9.50 -5.36 -9.69
CA GLU A 164 9.24 -3.96 -9.32
C GLU A 164 8.40 -3.22 -10.39
N GLU A 165 8.61 -3.50 -11.67
CA GLU A 165 7.76 -2.99 -12.75
C GLU A 165 6.34 -3.56 -12.62
N SER A 166 6.21 -4.87 -12.41
CA SER A 166 4.92 -5.53 -12.18
C SER A 166 4.21 -4.98 -10.94
N LYS A 167 4.94 -4.65 -9.87
CA LYS A 167 4.43 -3.97 -8.68
C LYS A 167 3.92 -2.57 -9.01
N SER A 168 4.66 -1.78 -9.79
CA SER A 168 4.20 -0.47 -10.25
C SER A 168 2.96 -0.56 -11.15
N GLY A 169 2.91 -1.58 -12.02
CA GLY A 169 1.77 -1.91 -12.85
C GLY A 169 0.55 -2.31 -12.03
N LEU A 170 0.71 -3.19 -11.04
CA LEU A 170 -0.34 -3.60 -10.11
C LEU A 170 -0.83 -2.43 -9.23
N LEU A 171 0.08 -1.54 -8.82
CA LEU A 171 -0.28 -0.28 -8.14
C LEU A 171 -1.09 0.63 -9.05
N SER A 172 -0.78 0.69 -10.36
CA SER A 172 -1.56 1.46 -11.33
C SER A 172 -2.95 0.87 -11.59
N VAL A 173 -3.10 -0.45 -11.45
CA VAL A 173 -4.37 -1.20 -11.55
C VAL A 173 -5.20 -1.09 -10.27
N SER A 174 -4.59 -0.73 -9.13
CA SER A 174 -5.32 -0.47 -7.89
C SER A 174 -6.42 0.56 -8.11
N SER A 175 -7.62 0.27 -7.60
CA SER A 175 -8.75 1.18 -7.61
C SER A 175 -8.39 2.54 -7.01
N GLY A 176 -7.43 2.60 -6.09
CA GLY A 176 -6.88 3.83 -5.54
C GLY A 176 -6.10 4.69 -6.54
N ALA A 177 -5.29 4.10 -7.41
CA ALA A 177 -4.52 4.84 -8.42
C ALA A 177 -5.40 5.33 -9.58
N ALA A 178 -6.39 4.52 -9.98
CA ALA A 178 -7.42 4.96 -10.92
C ALA A 178 -8.27 6.10 -10.33
N ALA A 179 -8.70 5.98 -9.07
CA ALA A 179 -9.42 7.04 -8.36
C ALA A 179 -8.57 8.32 -8.20
N HIS A 180 -7.27 8.20 -7.89
CA HIS A 180 -6.37 9.34 -7.79
C HIS A 180 -6.17 10.04 -9.13
N ARG A 181 -6.04 9.28 -10.24
CA ARG A 181 -6.02 9.85 -11.60
C ARG A 181 -7.29 10.62 -11.92
N HIS A 182 -8.46 10.04 -11.64
CA HIS A 182 -9.74 10.73 -11.82
C HIS A 182 -9.89 11.98 -10.95
N LEU A 183 -9.41 11.95 -9.70
CA LEU A 183 -9.40 13.14 -8.84
C LEU A 183 -8.54 14.27 -9.42
N ASN A 184 -7.38 13.94 -10.02
CA ASN A 184 -6.52 14.94 -10.66
C ASN A 184 -7.13 15.51 -11.95
N GLU A 185 -7.81 14.67 -12.74
CA GLU A 185 -8.59 15.12 -13.91
C GLU A 185 -9.73 16.06 -13.51
N ILE A 186 -10.47 15.70 -12.45
CA ILE A 186 -11.54 16.53 -11.91
C ILE A 186 -10.98 17.85 -11.35
N ASN A 187 -9.86 17.82 -10.63
CA ASN A 187 -9.23 19.03 -10.10
C ASN A 187 -8.81 20.00 -11.22
N SER A 188 -8.23 19.46 -12.28
CA SER A 188 -7.86 20.24 -13.48
C SER A 188 -9.10 20.83 -14.17
N THR A 189 -10.17 20.05 -14.27
CA THR A 189 -11.44 20.49 -14.87
C THR A 189 -12.10 21.57 -14.03
N ILE A 190 -12.10 21.44 -12.70
CA ILE A 190 -12.61 22.46 -11.77
C ILE A 190 -11.85 23.77 -11.95
N TYR A 191 -10.52 23.72 -12.06
CA TYR A 191 -9.72 24.93 -12.28
C TYR A 191 -10.09 25.63 -13.59
N LEU A 192 -10.22 24.87 -14.68
CA LEU A 192 -10.64 25.40 -15.97
C LEU A 192 -12.07 25.98 -15.95
N LEU A 193 -13.01 25.30 -15.31
CA LEU A 193 -14.38 25.80 -15.18
C LEU A 193 -14.43 27.08 -14.34
N LYS A 194 -13.61 27.18 -13.28
CA LYS A 194 -13.50 28.38 -12.45
C LYS A 194 -13.02 29.59 -13.26
N THR A 195 -12.00 29.41 -14.10
CA THR A 195 -11.51 30.51 -14.95
C THR A 195 -12.54 30.92 -16.00
N LYS A 196 -13.22 29.95 -16.63
CA LYS A 196 -14.28 30.21 -17.61
C LYS A 196 -15.50 30.89 -17.01
N LEU A 197 -15.87 30.56 -15.77
CA LEU A 197 -16.93 31.24 -15.03
C LEU A 197 -16.56 32.69 -14.75
N SER A 198 -15.34 32.95 -14.25
CA SER A 198 -14.86 34.32 -14.01
C SER A 198 -14.81 35.15 -15.30
N GLU A 199 -14.37 34.55 -16.41
CA GLU A 199 -14.40 35.19 -17.73
C GLU A 199 -15.82 35.58 -18.15
N ARG A 200 -16.80 34.68 -17.92
CA ARG A 200 -18.21 34.93 -18.24
C ARG A 200 -18.85 35.98 -17.34
N GLU A 201 -18.52 36.01 -16.05
CA GLU A 201 -18.94 37.05 -15.12
C GLU A 201 -18.43 38.43 -15.56
N ASN A 202 -17.15 38.52 -15.93
CA ASN A 202 -16.56 39.75 -16.44
C ASN A 202 -17.25 40.23 -17.73
N GLN A 203 -17.56 39.32 -18.65
CA GLN A 203 -18.32 39.68 -19.86
C GLN A 203 -19.74 40.14 -19.56
N TYR A 204 -20.40 39.52 -18.58
CA TYR A 204 -21.74 39.94 -18.17
C TYR A 204 -21.74 41.36 -17.58
N VAL A 205 -20.76 41.67 -16.72
CA VAL A 205 -20.58 43.02 -16.16
C VAL A 205 -20.33 44.03 -17.27
N LEU A 206 -19.45 43.70 -18.23
CA LEU A 206 -19.18 44.58 -19.37
C LEU A 206 -20.43 44.86 -20.21
N ARG A 207 -21.22 43.82 -20.52
CA ARG A 207 -22.48 43.99 -21.26
C ARG A 207 -23.49 44.85 -20.50
N LYS A 208 -23.58 44.71 -19.18
CA LYS A 208 -24.44 45.57 -18.35
C LYS A 208 -24.04 47.04 -18.45
N ILE A 209 -22.74 47.33 -18.39
CA ILE A 209 -22.23 48.71 -18.54
C ILE A 209 -22.59 49.26 -19.92
N GLN A 210 -22.41 48.48 -20.98
CA GLN A 210 -22.76 48.88 -22.35
C GLN A 210 -24.25 49.19 -22.51
N ILE A 211 -25.13 48.36 -21.94
CA ILE A 211 -26.58 48.60 -21.96
C ILE A 211 -26.93 49.90 -21.21
N ASN A 212 -26.38 50.11 -20.02
CA ASN A 212 -26.64 51.32 -19.23
C ASN A 212 -26.16 52.58 -19.96
N ASN A 213 -25.01 52.51 -20.65
CA ASN A 213 -24.53 53.62 -21.48
C ASN A 213 -25.48 53.91 -22.66
N ALA A 214 -25.97 52.86 -23.34
CA ALA A 214 -26.93 53.01 -24.43
C ALA A 214 -28.26 53.62 -23.95
N GLU A 215 -28.77 53.18 -22.79
CA GLU A 215 -29.95 53.77 -22.16
C GLU A 215 -29.76 55.26 -21.85
N ASN A 216 -28.59 55.66 -21.35
CA ASN A 216 -28.29 57.06 -21.09
C ASN A 216 -28.23 57.90 -22.38
N THR A 217 -27.61 57.38 -23.44
CA THR A 217 -27.58 58.06 -24.74
C THR A 217 -28.99 58.21 -25.34
N MET A 218 -29.83 57.20 -25.18
CA MET A 218 -31.21 57.22 -25.65
C MET A 218 -32.03 58.29 -24.92
N LYS A 219 -31.87 58.40 -23.60
CA LYS A 219 -32.53 59.45 -22.79
C LYS A 219 -32.09 60.86 -23.20
N SER A 220 -30.79 61.06 -23.47
CA SER A 220 -30.28 62.35 -23.95
C SER A 220 -30.90 62.74 -25.29
N LEU A 221 -30.87 61.82 -26.27
CA LEU A 221 -31.46 62.06 -27.58
C LEU A 221 -32.96 62.30 -27.51
N GLN A 222 -33.67 61.62 -26.61
CA GLN A 222 -35.08 61.85 -26.38
C GLN A 222 -35.34 63.28 -25.88
N SER A 223 -34.53 63.77 -24.94
CA SER A 223 -34.60 65.16 -24.47
C SER A 223 -34.35 66.16 -25.60
N ASP A 224 -33.37 65.89 -26.47
CA ASP A 224 -33.05 66.77 -27.60
C ASP A 224 -34.22 66.84 -28.59
N VAL A 225 -34.91 65.72 -28.84
CA VAL A 225 -36.09 65.65 -29.71
C VAL A 225 -37.28 66.39 -29.08
N GLU A 226 -37.48 66.26 -27.77
CA GLU A 226 -38.52 66.98 -27.04
C GLU A 226 -38.28 68.50 -27.10
N GLU A 227 -37.04 68.98 -26.93
CA GLU A 227 -36.71 70.42 -27.08
C GLU A 227 -36.95 70.93 -28.51
N LEU A 228 -36.64 70.13 -29.53
CA LEU A 228 -36.89 70.49 -30.93
C LEU A 228 -38.37 70.52 -31.29
N ALA A 229 -39.21 69.71 -30.64
CA ALA A 229 -40.65 69.69 -30.87
C ALA A 229 -41.38 70.91 -30.26
N GLU A 230 -40.77 71.59 -29.30
CA GLU A 230 -41.31 72.79 -28.64
C GLU A 230 -40.88 74.11 -29.31
N ARG A 231 -40.05 74.07 -30.37
CA ARG A 231 -39.66 75.22 -31.19
C ARG A 231 -40.48 75.32 -32.47
#